data_AF-A0A150G356-F1
#
_entry.id   AF-A0A150G356-F1
#
_cell.length_a   1.000
_cell.length_b   1.000
_cell.length_c   1.000
_cell.angle_alpha   90.00
_cell.angle_beta   90.00
_cell.angle_gamma   90.00
#
_symmetry.space_group_name_H-M   'P 1'
#
loop_
_entity.id
_entity.type
_entity.pdbx_description
1 polymer ?
#
loop_
_entity_poly.entity_id
_entity_poly.type
_entity_poly.pdbx_seq_one_letter_code
_entity_poly.pdbx_strand_id
1 'polypeptide(L)'
;MPQTPPRTGSGGYRSGKASFVDETLFGSGKPKSGKADTLDAGQLKLTAPARTISPKDRDVVTLSKGDLSRMLKPTPIMTAEDLAAAKREADAKREQLQAVSKARKEKMMKLEEEAKKQAPPTETEILQRQLNDATRARATQQLIEQKDAVKNMNQMMLYSKCVTIRDAQIEEKKQMLAEEEEEQRRLDLMMEIERVKALEQYEARERQRVDERRRGATVLNEQIKERERERIRQEELRDQERVQMLKEMERLKEEEMQAQIEKKLQAKFLMEEVATANSEQIRRKEQMKVREKEEDLRIAEYLLQKELREQALAAEKERIAKEKEMEVARLRAMQERAADKQAELDELRARRYQEAKEREWRQKERAYAERQAAMQQELAQARTAQQAAKIKQRAEMAKLEHDEFMRVLDVNRQKEYEDLQQTVNAMTLNARYKEELLSQIQANEERRKRERQAYLEEGARLREAAEKEKQLLLQIKERKLGELQSAGVPGKYRAELEKMKIKI
;
A
#
# COMPACT_ATOMS: atom_id res chain seq x y z
N MET A 1 7.42 -17.82 14.14
CA MET A 1 8.56 -18.31 13.36
C MET A 1 8.69 -17.46 12.11
N PRO A 2 9.53 -16.41 12.14
CA PRO A 2 9.81 -15.57 10.98
C PRO A 2 10.97 -16.18 10.19
N GLN A 3 10.89 -16.22 8.87
CA GLN A 3 12.04 -16.56 8.03
C GLN A 3 12.19 -15.55 6.88
N THR A 4 13.18 -14.68 7.05
CA THR A 4 14.09 -14.18 6.01
C THR A 4 15.35 -15.07 6.02
N PRO A 5 16.35 -14.95 5.11
CA PRO A 5 16.40 -14.58 3.68
C PRO A 5 17.15 -15.68 2.85
N PRO A 6 17.73 -15.41 1.65
CA PRO A 6 19.14 -15.00 1.64
C PRO A 6 19.53 -13.95 0.57
N ARG A 7 20.78 -13.52 0.71
CA ARG A 7 21.47 -12.37 0.13
C ARG A 7 22.71 -12.88 -0.64
N THR A 8 22.95 -12.41 -1.86
CA THR A 8 24.23 -12.38 -2.60
C THR A 8 24.15 -11.20 -3.58
N GLY A 9 24.96 -10.13 -3.55
CA GLY A 9 26.42 -10.07 -3.78
C GLY A 9 26.70 -10.41 -5.26
N SER A 10 27.27 -9.60 -6.17
CA SER A 10 28.22 -8.48 -6.15
C SER A 10 28.13 -7.74 -7.50
N GLY A 11 28.36 -6.43 -7.58
CA GLY A 11 29.67 -5.92 -8.01
C GLY A 11 29.52 -4.79 -9.04
N GLY A 12 30.14 -3.64 -8.78
CA GLY A 12 30.07 -2.49 -9.67
C GLY A 12 30.70 -1.22 -9.07
N TYR A 13 32.01 -1.23 -8.90
CA TYR A 13 32.81 -0.04 -8.62
C TYR A 13 32.87 0.87 -9.86
N ARG A 14 32.65 2.19 -9.71
CA ARG A 14 33.45 3.23 -10.41
C ARG A 14 33.23 4.65 -9.87
N SER A 15 34.34 5.17 -9.34
CA SER A 15 34.83 6.56 -9.23
C SER A 15 33.88 7.69 -8.80
N GLY A 16 34.20 8.25 -7.63
CA GLY A 16 33.71 9.55 -7.18
C GLY A 16 34.25 10.72 -8.02
N LYS A 17 33.46 11.79 -8.07
CA LYS A 17 33.90 13.13 -8.42
C LYS A 17 33.95 13.95 -7.14
N ALA A 18 35.14 14.44 -6.82
CA ALA A 18 35.35 15.44 -5.80
C ALA A 18 34.86 16.80 -6.29
N SER A 19 34.15 17.48 -5.40
CA SER A 19 33.86 18.91 -5.42
C SER A 19 35.15 19.73 -5.49
N PHE A 20 35.23 20.65 -6.45
CA PHE A 20 36.23 21.72 -6.44
C PHE A 20 35.48 23.06 -6.35
N VAL A 21 35.30 23.52 -5.12
CA VAL A 21 34.95 24.90 -4.80
C VAL A 21 36.26 25.57 -4.41
N ASP A 22 36.61 26.63 -5.14
CA ASP A 22 37.84 27.41 -4.98
C ASP A 22 37.71 28.32 -3.74
N GLU A 23 38.41 27.97 -2.67
CA GLU A 23 38.55 28.77 -1.44
C GLU A 23 39.88 29.52 -1.41
N THR A 24 40.12 30.41 -2.37
CA THR A 24 41.26 31.35 -2.30
C THR A 24 40.87 32.82 -2.44
N LEU A 25 39.72 33.21 -1.86
CA LEU A 25 39.22 34.59 -1.94
C LEU A 25 39.31 35.43 -0.65
N PHE A 26 39.82 34.94 0.48
CA PHE A 26 39.94 35.77 1.70
C PHE A 26 41.14 35.43 2.61
N GLY A 27 42.00 36.43 2.88
CA GLY A 27 42.97 36.45 3.99
C GLY A 27 44.43 36.49 3.53
N SER A 28 45.06 37.67 3.40
CA SER A 28 45.72 38.48 4.45
C SER A 28 47.10 37.96 4.88
N GLY A 29 48.11 38.82 4.74
CA GLY A 29 49.51 38.51 5.02
C GLY A 29 49.96 38.81 6.43
N LYS A 30 51.12 38.23 6.82
CA LYS A 30 52.28 38.87 7.46
C LYS A 30 53.39 37.82 7.79
N PRO A 31 54.62 38.26 8.14
CA PRO A 31 55.88 37.56 7.83
C PRO A 31 56.54 36.88 9.04
N LYS A 32 57.62 36.10 8.80
CA LYS A 32 58.90 36.13 9.54
C LYS A 32 59.85 34.97 9.18
N SER A 33 61.16 35.31 9.26
CA SER A 33 62.34 34.50 9.69
C SER A 33 62.59 33.14 9.02
N GLY A 34 63.77 32.77 8.54
CA GLY A 34 65.13 33.12 8.95
C GLY A 34 65.93 31.81 9.17
N LYS A 35 67.25 31.85 8.90
CA LYS A 35 68.27 30.76 9.04
C LYS A 35 68.20 29.63 8.01
N ALA A 36 69.29 28.96 7.63
CA ALA A 36 70.74 29.12 7.71
C ALA A 36 71.35 27.93 6.92
N ASP A 37 72.66 27.97 6.68
CA ASP A 37 73.55 26.84 6.35
C ASP A 37 73.45 26.26 4.92
N THR A 38 74.51 25.85 4.22
CA THR A 38 75.95 25.71 4.50
C THR A 38 76.66 25.29 3.18
N LEU A 39 77.99 25.55 3.10
CA LEU A 39 79.02 24.79 2.34
C LEU A 39 78.96 24.82 0.79
N ASP A 40 80.04 24.76 0.02
CA ASP A 40 81.49 24.89 0.19
C ASP A 40 82.10 24.90 -1.25
N ALA A 41 83.31 25.47 -1.35
CA ALA A 41 84.38 25.20 -2.32
C ALA A 41 84.20 25.44 -3.83
N GLY A 42 85.15 26.22 -4.39
CA GLY A 42 85.77 25.85 -5.67
C GLY A 42 86.16 26.96 -6.65
N GLN A 43 87.24 27.69 -6.36
CA GLN A 43 88.25 28.27 -7.27
C GLN A 43 87.89 28.73 -8.71
N LEU A 44 88.26 29.98 -9.06
CA LEU A 44 89.42 30.27 -9.92
C LEU A 44 89.75 31.78 -10.07
N LYS A 45 90.95 32.11 -9.57
CA LYS A 45 91.97 33.12 -9.91
C LYS A 45 91.65 34.27 -10.91
N LEU A 46 91.99 35.48 -10.48
CA LEU A 46 92.60 36.52 -11.31
C LEU A 46 93.67 37.27 -10.51
N THR A 47 94.92 37.13 -10.96
CA THR A 47 96.12 37.76 -10.41
C THR A 47 96.38 39.10 -11.09
N ALA A 48 96.59 40.16 -10.31
CA ALA A 48 97.34 41.35 -10.74
C ALA A 48 98.17 41.86 -9.54
N PRO A 49 99.48 42.15 -9.70
CA PRO A 49 100.38 42.39 -8.59
C PRO A 49 100.34 43.85 -8.12
N ALA A 50 100.08 44.05 -6.83
CA ALA A 50 100.33 45.31 -6.14
C ALA A 50 101.81 45.40 -5.76
N ARG A 51 102.51 46.46 -6.21
CA ARG A 51 103.87 46.78 -5.76
C ARG A 51 103.81 47.36 -4.34
N THR A 52 104.40 46.65 -3.38
CA THR A 52 104.76 47.16 -2.06
C THR A 52 106.21 47.64 -2.08
N ILE A 53 106.45 48.89 -1.70
CA ILE A 53 107.78 49.49 -1.56
C ILE A 53 108.34 49.12 -0.18
N SER A 54 109.48 48.42 -0.16
CA SER A 54 110.24 48.12 1.06
C SER A 54 111.33 49.18 1.31
N PRO A 55 111.49 49.68 2.54
CA PRO A 55 112.53 50.63 2.89
C PRO A 55 113.74 49.91 3.50
N LYS A 56 114.87 49.92 2.78
CA LYS A 56 116.26 49.78 3.26
C LYS A 56 117.13 49.49 2.04
N ASP A 57 117.73 50.53 1.48
CA ASP A 57 119.18 50.52 1.32
C ASP A 57 119.71 51.95 1.19
N ARG A 58 120.88 52.12 1.78
CA ARG A 58 121.53 53.36 2.16
C ARG A 58 122.17 54.05 0.96
N ASP A 59 122.23 55.38 1.06
CA ASP A 59 123.29 56.28 0.59
C ASP A 59 124.51 55.61 -0.05
N VAL A 60 124.39 55.23 -1.33
CA VAL A 60 125.51 55.07 -2.26
C VAL A 60 125.04 55.56 -3.63
N VAL A 61 125.37 56.80 -3.97
CA VAL A 61 125.16 57.34 -5.31
C VAL A 61 126.30 56.83 -6.20
N THR A 62 126.13 55.64 -6.80
CA THR A 62 127.03 55.19 -7.86
C THR A 62 126.67 55.95 -9.14
N LEU A 63 127.49 56.92 -9.55
CA LEU A 63 127.37 57.56 -10.86
C LEU A 63 127.49 56.50 -11.96
N SER A 64 126.37 56.16 -12.60
CA SER A 64 126.35 55.29 -13.78
C SER A 64 127.08 55.98 -14.95
N LYS A 65 127.59 55.22 -15.93
CA LYS A 65 128.06 55.80 -17.21
C LYS A 65 127.00 56.74 -17.83
N GLY A 66 125.72 56.46 -17.60
CA GLY A 66 124.61 57.33 -18.00
C GLY A 66 124.59 58.68 -17.26
N ASP A 67 124.93 58.70 -15.98
CA ASP A 67 124.92 59.91 -15.15
C ASP A 67 126.14 60.80 -15.44
N LEU A 68 127.31 60.20 -15.67
CA LEU A 68 128.52 60.89 -16.13
C LEU A 68 128.32 61.52 -17.52
N SER A 69 127.63 60.80 -18.41
CA SER A 69 127.23 61.31 -19.74
C SER A 69 126.18 62.42 -19.66
N ARG A 70 125.43 62.51 -18.56
CA ARG A 70 124.42 63.54 -18.31
C ARG A 70 125.05 64.79 -17.70
N MET A 71 126.12 64.66 -16.90
CA MET A 71 126.88 65.78 -16.34
C MET A 71 127.83 66.45 -17.34
N LEU A 72 128.35 65.72 -18.34
CA LEU A 72 129.18 66.30 -19.41
C LEU A 72 128.37 66.97 -20.53
N LYS A 73 127.05 66.74 -20.62
CA LYS A 73 126.22 67.41 -21.63
C LYS A 73 125.99 68.86 -21.20
N PRO A 74 126.31 69.86 -22.03
CA PRO A 74 125.94 71.24 -21.73
C PRO A 74 124.43 71.29 -21.53
N THR A 75 123.96 71.84 -20.41
CA THR A 75 122.54 72.03 -20.14
C THR A 75 121.97 72.92 -21.23
N PRO A 76 121.09 72.41 -22.12
CA PRO A 76 120.40 73.30 -23.03
C PRO A 76 119.48 74.16 -22.16
N ILE A 77 119.60 75.48 -22.30
CA ILE A 77 118.59 76.41 -21.79
C ILE A 77 117.37 76.16 -22.69
N MET A 78 116.56 75.16 -22.34
CA MET A 78 115.30 74.85 -23.02
C MET A 78 114.31 75.94 -22.60
N THR A 79 113.74 76.61 -23.59
CA THR A 79 112.73 77.63 -23.36
C THR A 79 111.44 76.98 -22.83
N ALA A 80 110.55 77.75 -22.19
CA ALA A 80 109.25 77.24 -21.74
C ALA A 80 108.44 76.60 -22.89
N GLU A 81 108.71 77.04 -24.12
CA GLU A 81 108.10 76.53 -25.35
C GLU A 81 108.60 75.13 -25.71
N ASP A 82 109.88 74.82 -25.49
CA ASP A 82 110.44 73.50 -25.79
C ASP A 82 109.96 72.43 -24.80
N LEU A 83 109.73 72.79 -23.54
CA LEU A 83 109.12 71.91 -22.53
C LEU A 83 107.63 71.66 -22.83
N ALA A 84 106.91 72.68 -23.29
CA ALA A 84 105.53 72.53 -23.74
C ALA A 84 105.44 71.66 -24.99
N ALA A 85 106.38 71.77 -25.93
CA ALA A 85 106.47 70.94 -27.11
C ALA A 85 106.75 69.47 -26.74
N ALA A 86 107.71 69.20 -25.86
CA ALA A 86 108.01 67.84 -25.40
C ALA A 86 106.83 67.21 -24.62
N LYS A 87 106.10 67.99 -23.82
CA LYS A 87 104.89 67.53 -23.13
C LYS A 87 103.75 67.25 -24.11
N ARG A 88 103.54 68.11 -25.12
CA ARG A 88 102.58 67.88 -26.21
C ARG A 88 102.92 66.62 -27.00
N GLU A 89 104.20 66.36 -27.28
CA GLU A 89 104.62 65.12 -27.93
C GLU A 89 104.41 63.88 -27.05
N ALA A 90 104.67 63.98 -25.74
CA ALA A 90 104.43 62.88 -24.80
C ALA A 90 102.94 62.58 -24.63
N ASP A 91 102.11 63.61 -24.53
CA ASP A 91 100.65 63.51 -24.47
C ASP A 91 100.10 62.96 -25.80
N ALA A 92 100.62 63.40 -26.95
CA ALA A 92 100.26 62.86 -28.26
C ALA A 92 100.64 61.37 -28.41
N LYS A 93 101.82 60.96 -27.95
CA LYS A 93 102.24 59.55 -27.95
C LYS A 93 101.37 58.71 -27.00
N ARG A 94 101.03 59.24 -25.82
CA ARG A 94 100.13 58.59 -24.86
C ARG A 94 98.70 58.48 -25.43
N GLU A 95 98.24 59.49 -26.14
CA GLU A 95 96.94 59.51 -26.78
C GLU A 95 96.85 58.53 -27.96
N GLN A 96 97.92 58.43 -28.76
CA GLN A 96 98.04 57.38 -29.80
C GLN A 96 97.99 55.97 -29.21
N LEU A 97 98.71 55.72 -28.10
CA LEU A 97 98.67 54.45 -27.38
C LEU A 97 97.29 54.16 -26.75
N GLN A 98 96.57 55.20 -26.30
CA GLN A 98 95.25 55.07 -25.69
C GLN A 98 94.10 55.06 -26.70
N ALA A 99 94.29 55.52 -27.94
CA ALA A 99 93.26 55.59 -28.96
C ALA A 99 92.65 54.21 -29.24
N VAL A 100 93.49 53.17 -29.30
CA VAL A 100 93.05 51.77 -29.49
C VAL A 100 92.21 51.28 -28.29
N SER A 101 92.57 51.65 -27.05
CA SER A 101 91.78 51.32 -25.86
C SER A 101 90.48 52.13 -25.74
N LYS A 102 90.48 53.42 -26.10
CA LYS A 102 89.29 54.29 -26.09
C LYS A 102 88.26 53.80 -27.11
N ALA A 103 88.68 53.51 -28.34
CA ALA A 103 87.81 52.95 -29.38
C ALA A 103 87.21 51.59 -28.96
N ARG A 104 87.98 50.76 -28.24
CA ARG A 104 87.47 49.49 -27.67
C ARG A 104 86.44 49.74 -26.57
N LYS A 105 86.67 50.68 -25.66
CA LYS A 105 85.72 51.06 -24.60
C LYS A 105 84.43 51.64 -25.18
N GLU A 106 84.51 52.50 -26.19
CA GLU A 106 83.33 53.06 -26.87
C GLU A 106 82.53 51.97 -27.60
N LYS A 107 83.19 51.02 -28.26
CA LYS A 107 82.50 49.86 -28.84
C LYS A 107 81.83 49.00 -27.77
N MET A 108 82.49 48.77 -26.63
CA MET A 108 81.89 48.02 -25.52
C MET A 108 80.70 48.77 -24.90
N MET A 109 80.77 50.09 -24.77
CA MET A 109 79.65 50.92 -24.29
C MET A 109 78.45 50.88 -25.25
N LYS A 110 78.69 50.97 -26.57
CA LYS A 110 77.63 50.85 -27.58
C LYS A 110 77.00 49.46 -27.58
N LEU A 111 77.81 48.41 -27.50
CA LEU A 111 77.31 47.03 -27.38
C LEU A 111 76.55 46.81 -26.06
N GLU A 112 76.93 47.46 -24.97
CA GLU A 112 76.21 47.39 -23.70
C GLU A 112 74.85 48.13 -23.75
N GLU A 113 74.77 49.28 -24.43
CA GLU A 113 73.50 49.96 -24.70
C GLU A 113 72.58 49.16 -25.63
N GLU A 114 73.13 48.53 -26.66
CA GLU A 114 72.40 47.63 -27.56
C GLU A 114 71.91 46.39 -26.82
N ALA A 115 72.74 45.79 -25.96
CA ALA A 115 72.37 44.65 -25.11
C ALA A 115 71.27 45.02 -24.09
N LYS A 116 71.31 46.23 -23.52
CA LYS A 116 70.25 46.74 -22.62
C LYS A 116 68.92 46.97 -23.36
N LYS A 117 68.96 47.40 -24.62
CA LYS A 117 67.74 47.57 -25.45
C LYS A 117 67.17 46.25 -25.94
N GLN A 118 68.01 45.24 -26.17
CA GLN A 118 67.61 43.90 -26.59
C GLN A 118 67.41 42.91 -25.44
N ALA A 119 67.47 43.39 -24.19
CA ALA A 119 67.16 42.56 -23.04
C ALA A 119 65.73 42.01 -23.18
N PRO A 120 65.53 40.68 -23.13
CA PRO A 120 64.21 40.10 -23.24
C PRO A 120 63.34 40.59 -22.07
N PRO A 121 62.06 40.92 -22.32
CA PRO A 121 61.16 41.34 -21.26
C PRO A 121 61.00 40.23 -20.22
N THR A 122 60.84 40.64 -18.97
CA THR A 122 60.68 39.73 -17.83
C THR A 122 59.37 38.95 -17.95
N GLU A 123 59.28 37.70 -17.45
CA GLU A 123 58.06 36.88 -17.54
C GLU A 123 56.82 37.58 -16.96
N THR A 124 57.00 38.34 -15.88
CA THR A 124 55.96 39.19 -15.29
C THR A 124 55.45 40.27 -16.25
N GLU A 125 56.34 40.89 -17.02
CA GLU A 125 55.99 41.91 -18.01
C GLU A 125 55.27 41.30 -19.22
N ILE A 126 55.63 40.07 -19.62
CA ILE A 126 54.96 39.33 -20.69
C ILE A 126 53.52 39.01 -20.26
N LEU A 127 53.33 38.48 -19.05
CA LEU A 127 51.99 38.21 -18.49
C LEU A 127 51.17 39.49 -18.35
N GLN A 128 51.79 40.58 -17.89
CA GLN A 128 51.12 41.88 -17.79
C GLN A 128 50.71 42.42 -19.17
N ARG A 129 51.56 42.26 -20.20
CA ARG A 129 51.22 42.63 -21.58
C ARG A 129 50.07 41.79 -22.12
N GLN A 130 50.10 40.47 -21.94
CA GLN A 130 49.00 39.59 -22.34
C GLN A 130 47.68 39.96 -21.66
N LEU A 131 47.72 40.27 -20.36
CA LEU A 131 46.54 40.75 -19.63
C LEU A 131 46.05 42.10 -20.16
N ASN A 132 46.97 43.04 -20.40
CA ASN A 132 46.65 44.35 -20.96
C ASN A 132 46.08 44.25 -22.38
N ASP A 133 46.56 43.31 -23.19
CA ASP A 133 46.08 43.11 -24.55
C ASP A 133 44.73 42.38 -24.56
N ALA A 134 44.52 41.41 -23.67
CA ALA A 134 43.22 40.77 -23.48
C ALA A 134 42.16 41.77 -22.97
N THR A 135 42.53 42.67 -22.06
CA THR A 135 41.62 43.72 -21.57
C THR A 135 41.32 44.75 -22.64
N ARG A 136 42.31 45.17 -23.44
CA ARG A 136 42.09 46.03 -24.62
C ARG A 136 41.20 45.34 -25.65
N ALA A 137 41.44 44.07 -25.97
CA ALA A 137 40.61 43.31 -26.90
C ALA A 137 39.16 43.22 -26.40
N ARG A 138 38.95 42.89 -25.12
CA ARG A 138 37.62 42.87 -24.50
C ARG A 138 36.94 44.24 -24.53
N ALA A 139 37.67 45.32 -24.27
CA ALA A 139 37.15 46.68 -24.36
C ALA A 139 36.73 47.03 -25.80
N THR A 140 37.56 46.68 -26.80
CA THR A 140 37.19 46.88 -28.21
C THR A 140 35.96 46.07 -28.61
N GLN A 141 35.83 44.83 -28.12
CA GLN A 141 34.66 43.99 -28.36
C GLN A 141 33.40 44.59 -27.74
N GLN A 142 33.47 45.09 -26.50
CA GLN A 142 32.36 45.79 -25.87
C GLN A 142 31.95 47.05 -26.64
N LEU A 143 32.90 47.82 -27.18
CA LEU A 143 32.60 48.97 -28.03
C LEU A 143 31.93 48.57 -29.34
N ILE A 144 32.29 47.42 -29.92
CA ILE A 144 31.63 46.87 -31.11
C ILE A 144 30.19 46.46 -30.78
N GLU A 145 29.98 45.75 -29.66
CA GLU A 145 28.65 45.35 -29.17
C GLU A 145 27.73 46.55 -28.86
N GLN A 146 28.31 47.68 -28.48
CA GLN A 146 27.53 48.90 -28.21
C GLN A 146 27.00 49.59 -29.48
N LYS A 147 27.52 49.26 -30.66
CA LYS A 147 27.01 49.81 -31.93
C LYS A 147 25.58 49.34 -32.18
N ASP A 148 24.69 50.25 -32.58
CA ASP A 148 23.26 49.95 -32.72
C ASP A 148 22.95 48.85 -33.74
N ALA A 149 23.70 48.78 -34.85
CA ALA A 149 23.54 47.69 -35.82
C ALA A 149 23.84 46.31 -35.20
N VAL A 150 24.84 46.22 -34.32
CA VAL A 150 25.21 44.97 -33.63
C VAL A 150 24.15 44.62 -32.59
N LYS A 151 23.58 45.61 -31.88
CA LYS A 151 22.42 45.39 -31.00
C LYS A 151 21.22 44.83 -31.76
N ASN A 152 20.92 45.35 -32.95
CA ASN A 152 19.84 44.82 -33.79
C ASN A 152 20.14 43.39 -34.25
N MET A 153 21.37 43.09 -34.65
CA MET A 153 21.79 41.71 -34.97
C MET A 153 21.64 40.78 -33.76
N ASN A 154 21.99 41.24 -32.56
CA ASN A 154 21.82 40.48 -31.32
C ASN A 154 20.34 40.25 -30.98
N GLN A 155 19.45 41.21 -31.26
CA GLN A 155 17.99 41.01 -31.15
C GLN A 155 17.49 39.94 -32.11
N MET A 156 17.95 39.95 -33.37
CA MET A 156 17.58 38.91 -34.35
C MET A 156 18.12 37.52 -33.95
N MET A 157 19.35 37.46 -33.43
CA MET A 157 19.93 36.22 -32.90
C MET A 157 19.13 35.69 -31.70
N LEU A 158 18.75 36.57 -30.77
CA LEU A 158 17.94 36.19 -29.62
C LEU A 158 16.57 35.68 -30.06
N TYR A 159 15.92 36.37 -30.99
CA TYR A 159 14.65 35.94 -31.56
C TYR A 159 14.77 34.54 -32.19
N SER A 160 15.79 34.29 -33.00
CA SER A 160 16.04 32.97 -33.60
C SER A 160 16.23 31.87 -32.54
N LYS A 161 16.96 32.15 -31.45
CA LYS A 161 17.08 31.22 -30.31
C LYS A 161 15.74 30.98 -29.61
N CYS A 162 14.94 32.02 -29.41
CA CYS A 162 13.62 31.88 -28.79
C CYS A 162 12.65 31.09 -29.68
N VAL A 163 12.67 31.29 -30.99
CA VAL A 163 11.80 30.57 -31.95
C VAL A 163 12.19 29.10 -32.00
N THR A 164 13.47 28.77 -32.08
CA THR A 164 13.94 27.37 -32.08
C THR A 164 13.54 26.62 -30.80
N ILE A 165 13.66 27.26 -29.63
CA ILE A 165 13.18 26.68 -28.37
C ILE A 165 11.65 26.55 -28.37
N ARG A 166 10.92 27.55 -28.88
CA ARG A 166 9.46 27.49 -28.98
C ARG A 166 9.00 26.33 -29.87
N ASP A 167 9.65 26.11 -31.01
CA ASP A 167 9.30 25.02 -31.91
C ASP A 167 9.53 23.66 -31.25
N ALA A 168 10.65 23.50 -30.53
CA ALA A 168 10.91 22.31 -29.72
C ALA A 168 9.84 22.11 -28.62
N GLN A 169 9.43 23.18 -27.93
CA GLN A 169 8.34 23.12 -26.93
C GLN A 169 6.99 22.74 -27.55
N ILE A 170 6.70 23.18 -28.77
CA ILE A 170 5.48 22.81 -29.49
C ILE A 170 5.51 21.31 -29.83
N GLU A 171 6.66 20.79 -30.25
CA GLU A 171 6.83 19.36 -30.53
C GLU A 171 6.71 18.50 -29.27
N GLU A 172 7.36 18.91 -28.17
CA GLU A 172 7.23 18.26 -26.86
C GLU A 172 5.77 18.26 -26.37
N LYS A 173 5.05 19.39 -26.52
CA LYS A 173 3.64 19.48 -26.17
C LYS A 173 2.78 18.52 -26.99
N LYS A 174 3.07 18.34 -28.28
CA LYS A 174 2.35 17.35 -29.12
C LYS A 174 2.61 15.92 -28.65
N GLN A 175 3.84 15.60 -28.26
CA GLN A 175 4.18 14.29 -27.72
C GLN A 175 3.46 14.03 -26.40
N MET A 176 3.48 15.00 -25.47
CA MET A 176 2.76 14.87 -24.19
C MET A 176 1.25 14.65 -24.39
N LEU A 177 0.62 15.37 -25.32
CA LEU A 177 -0.80 15.18 -25.63
C LEU A 177 -1.07 13.79 -26.23
N ALA A 178 -0.20 13.31 -27.11
CA ALA A 178 -0.34 11.97 -27.69
C ALA A 178 -0.18 10.86 -26.64
N GLU A 179 0.76 11.01 -25.71
CA GLU A 179 0.95 10.09 -24.58
C GLU A 179 -0.24 10.12 -23.62
N GLU A 180 -0.78 11.30 -23.32
CA GLU A 180 -1.98 11.46 -22.50
C GLU A 180 -3.20 10.78 -23.15
N GLU A 181 -3.40 10.94 -24.46
CA GLU A 181 -4.45 10.25 -25.20
C GLU A 181 -4.28 8.72 -25.20
N GLU A 182 -3.06 8.21 -25.35
CA GLU A 182 -2.75 6.78 -25.28
C GLU A 182 -3.05 6.20 -23.89
N GLU A 183 -2.62 6.89 -22.82
CA GLU A 183 -2.89 6.46 -21.45
C GLU A 183 -4.39 6.53 -21.11
N GLN A 184 -5.11 7.56 -21.58
CA GLN A 184 -6.58 7.61 -21.46
C GLN A 184 -7.25 6.43 -22.17
N ARG A 185 -6.85 6.12 -23.43
CA ARG A 185 -7.36 4.95 -24.16
C ARG A 185 -7.07 3.64 -23.43
N ARG A 186 -5.89 3.53 -22.82
CA ARG A 186 -5.49 2.34 -22.04
C ARG A 186 -6.35 2.18 -20.78
N LEU A 187 -6.64 3.26 -20.07
CA LEU A 187 -7.53 3.27 -18.90
C LEU A 187 -8.96 2.92 -19.29
N ASP A 188 -9.48 3.50 -20.37
CA ASP A 188 -10.82 3.19 -20.90
C ASP A 188 -10.94 1.71 -21.28
N LEU A 189 -9.91 1.16 -21.94
CA LEU A 189 -9.87 -0.27 -22.26
C LEU A 189 -9.83 -1.14 -20.99
N MET A 190 -9.07 -0.73 -19.96
CA MET A 190 -9.03 -1.46 -18.69
C MET A 190 -10.39 -1.45 -18.00
N MET A 191 -11.07 -0.30 -17.97
CA MET A 191 -12.43 -0.20 -17.42
C MET A 191 -13.43 -1.05 -18.20
N GLU A 192 -13.34 -1.08 -19.53
CA GLU A 192 -14.21 -1.91 -20.36
C GLU A 192 -13.96 -3.41 -20.12
N ILE A 193 -12.69 -3.82 -19.99
CA ILE A 193 -12.33 -5.20 -19.63
C ILE A 193 -12.91 -5.58 -18.27
N GLU A 194 -12.81 -4.71 -17.26
CA GLU A 194 -13.40 -4.95 -15.95
C GLU A 194 -14.93 -5.04 -16.00
N ARG A 195 -15.57 -4.16 -16.77
CA ARG A 195 -17.01 -4.17 -17.01
C ARG A 195 -17.45 -5.50 -17.63
N VAL A 196 -16.77 -5.95 -18.68
CA VAL A 196 -17.07 -7.22 -19.36
C VAL A 196 -16.83 -8.41 -18.42
N LYS A 197 -15.73 -8.44 -17.67
CA LYS A 197 -15.47 -9.49 -16.67
C LYS A 197 -16.55 -9.56 -15.60
N ALA A 198 -17.04 -8.40 -15.12
CA ALA A 198 -18.14 -8.36 -14.16
C ALA A 198 -19.41 -8.95 -14.76
N LEU A 199 -19.77 -8.59 -16.01
CA LEU A 199 -20.91 -9.15 -16.72
C LEU A 199 -20.78 -10.67 -16.91
N GLU A 200 -19.61 -11.17 -17.30
CA GLU A 200 -19.33 -12.61 -17.41
C GLU A 200 -19.53 -13.34 -16.08
N GLN A 201 -19.10 -12.75 -14.96
CA GLN A 201 -19.33 -13.32 -13.63
C GLN A 201 -20.81 -13.35 -13.27
N TYR A 202 -21.57 -12.30 -13.59
CA TYR A 202 -23.03 -12.29 -13.39
C TYR A 202 -23.73 -13.34 -14.25
N GLU A 203 -23.35 -13.47 -15.53
CA GLU A 203 -23.86 -14.52 -16.41
C GLU A 203 -23.53 -15.91 -15.89
N ALA A 204 -22.31 -16.15 -15.43
CA ALA A 204 -21.91 -17.44 -14.86
C ALA A 204 -22.76 -17.81 -13.64
N ARG A 205 -23.05 -16.85 -12.75
CA ARG A 205 -23.94 -17.06 -11.60
C ARG A 205 -25.39 -17.32 -12.03
N GLU A 206 -25.89 -16.65 -13.07
CA GLU A 206 -27.24 -16.93 -13.58
C GLU A 206 -27.31 -18.31 -14.22
N ARG A 207 -26.30 -18.71 -15.01
CA ARG A 207 -26.20 -20.07 -15.58
C ARG A 207 -26.21 -21.14 -14.49
N GLN A 208 -25.43 -20.95 -13.42
CA GLN A 208 -25.46 -21.85 -12.25
C GLN A 208 -26.85 -21.95 -11.63
N ARG A 209 -27.54 -20.82 -11.40
CA ARG A 209 -28.91 -20.82 -10.87
C ARG A 209 -29.91 -21.51 -11.81
N VAL A 210 -29.78 -21.33 -13.12
CA VAL A 210 -30.62 -22.02 -14.11
C VAL A 210 -30.37 -23.52 -14.11
N ASP A 211 -29.11 -23.95 -14.03
CA ASP A 211 -28.76 -25.37 -13.97
C ASP A 211 -29.25 -26.04 -12.68
N GLU A 212 -29.15 -25.35 -11.54
CA GLU A 212 -29.72 -25.82 -10.26
C GLU A 212 -31.24 -25.97 -10.36
N ARG A 213 -31.95 -24.99 -10.94
CA ARG A 213 -33.40 -25.09 -11.19
C ARG A 213 -33.73 -26.26 -12.12
N ARG A 214 -32.95 -26.48 -13.18
CA ARG A 214 -33.11 -27.63 -14.08
C ARG A 214 -32.91 -28.96 -13.36
N ARG A 215 -31.86 -29.07 -12.54
CA ARG A 215 -31.61 -30.26 -11.70
C ARG A 215 -32.76 -30.52 -10.73
N GLY A 216 -33.26 -29.48 -10.06
CA GLY A 216 -34.45 -29.56 -9.20
C GLY A 216 -35.68 -30.05 -9.97
N ALA A 217 -35.94 -29.49 -11.15
CA ALA A 217 -37.05 -29.92 -12.01
C ALA A 217 -36.91 -31.38 -12.48
N THR A 218 -35.70 -31.84 -12.83
CA THR A 218 -35.46 -33.23 -13.21
C THR A 218 -35.74 -34.20 -12.06
N VAL A 219 -35.31 -33.87 -10.83
CA VAL A 219 -35.59 -34.70 -9.65
C VAL A 219 -37.08 -34.79 -9.37
N LEU A 220 -37.82 -33.67 -9.47
CA LEU A 220 -39.27 -33.68 -9.30
C LEU A 220 -39.97 -34.52 -10.37
N ASN A 221 -39.56 -34.41 -11.63
CA ASN A 221 -40.09 -35.24 -12.71
C ASN A 221 -39.81 -36.73 -12.48
N GLU A 222 -38.65 -37.07 -11.95
CA GLU A 222 -38.30 -38.45 -11.58
C GLU A 222 -39.18 -38.96 -10.44
N GLN A 223 -39.39 -38.15 -9.38
CA GLN A 223 -40.28 -38.48 -8.27
C GLN A 223 -41.74 -38.65 -8.71
N ILE A 224 -42.23 -37.82 -9.65
CA ILE A 224 -43.58 -37.97 -10.22
C ILE A 224 -43.69 -39.30 -10.97
N LYS A 225 -42.71 -39.63 -11.83
CA LYS A 225 -42.68 -40.90 -12.54
C LYS A 225 -42.60 -42.10 -11.58
N GLU A 226 -41.85 -41.99 -10.50
CA GLU A 226 -41.74 -43.04 -9.49
C GLU A 226 -43.05 -43.26 -8.74
N ARG A 227 -43.72 -42.18 -8.30
CA ARG A 227 -45.06 -42.25 -7.70
C ARG A 227 -46.10 -42.82 -8.67
N GLU A 228 -46.01 -42.48 -9.96
CA GLU A 228 -46.91 -43.02 -10.97
C GLU A 228 -46.69 -44.52 -11.18
N ARG A 229 -45.42 -44.98 -11.21
CA ARG A 229 -45.09 -46.42 -11.22
C ARG A 229 -45.57 -47.14 -9.96
N GLU A 230 -45.50 -46.49 -8.80
CA GLU A 230 -46.01 -47.05 -7.55
C GLU A 230 -47.54 -47.15 -7.55
N ARG A 231 -48.23 -46.12 -8.08
CA ARG A 231 -49.69 -46.15 -8.26
C ARG A 231 -50.11 -47.31 -9.18
N ILE A 232 -49.45 -47.48 -10.32
CA ILE A 232 -49.70 -48.58 -11.25
C ILE A 232 -49.48 -49.94 -10.56
N ARG A 233 -48.37 -50.11 -9.81
CA ARG A 233 -48.12 -51.34 -9.05
C ARG A 233 -49.20 -51.63 -8.00
N GLN A 234 -49.70 -50.60 -7.31
CA GLN A 234 -50.79 -50.78 -6.34
C GLN A 234 -52.12 -51.12 -7.01
N GLU A 235 -52.41 -50.55 -8.17
CA GLU A 235 -53.58 -50.90 -8.97
C GLU A 235 -53.48 -52.36 -9.46
N GLU A 236 -52.32 -52.79 -9.97
CA GLU A 236 -52.08 -54.18 -10.36
C GLU A 236 -52.24 -55.16 -9.19
N LEU A 237 -51.75 -54.83 -7.99
CA LEU A 237 -51.95 -55.65 -6.79
C LEU A 237 -53.43 -55.75 -6.40
N ARG A 238 -54.18 -54.65 -6.45
CA ARG A 238 -55.63 -54.66 -6.20
C ARG A 238 -56.39 -55.49 -7.23
N ASP A 239 -55.98 -55.43 -8.50
CA ASP A 239 -56.58 -56.26 -9.55
C ASP A 239 -56.25 -57.74 -9.35
N GLN A 240 -55.03 -58.08 -8.90
CA GLN A 240 -54.68 -59.46 -8.52
C GLN A 240 -55.51 -59.96 -7.34
N GLU A 241 -55.66 -59.14 -6.28
CA GLU A 241 -56.52 -59.45 -5.12
C GLU A 241 -57.98 -59.62 -5.55
N ARG A 242 -58.49 -58.76 -6.44
CA ARG A 242 -59.84 -58.85 -6.99
C ARG A 242 -60.04 -60.15 -7.77
N VAL A 243 -59.08 -60.54 -8.61
CA VAL A 243 -59.14 -61.81 -9.35
C VAL A 243 -59.07 -63.01 -8.42
N GLN A 244 -58.24 -62.96 -7.38
CA GLN A 244 -58.18 -64.02 -6.36
C GLN A 244 -59.50 -64.14 -5.59
N MET A 245 -60.09 -63.01 -5.18
CA MET A 245 -61.40 -62.98 -4.53
C MET A 245 -62.50 -63.56 -5.42
N LEU A 246 -62.49 -63.25 -6.73
CA LEU A 246 -63.45 -63.82 -7.68
C LEU A 246 -63.28 -65.34 -7.81
N LYS A 247 -62.05 -65.86 -7.86
CA LYS A 247 -61.78 -67.31 -7.90
C LYS A 247 -62.24 -68.03 -6.63
N GLU A 248 -62.01 -67.44 -5.45
CA GLU A 248 -62.52 -68.00 -4.19
C GLU A 248 -64.05 -67.98 -4.14
N MET A 249 -64.69 -66.93 -4.66
CA MET A 249 -66.15 -66.87 -4.79
C MET A 249 -66.71 -67.92 -5.76
N GLU A 250 -66.02 -68.17 -6.87
CA GLU A 250 -66.39 -69.25 -7.81
C GLU A 250 -66.24 -70.62 -7.15
N ARG A 251 -65.15 -70.87 -6.42
CA ARG A 251 -64.94 -72.12 -5.66
C ARG A 251 -66.04 -72.35 -4.62
N LEU A 252 -66.40 -71.32 -3.85
CA LEU A 252 -67.48 -71.40 -2.86
C LEU A 252 -68.85 -71.67 -3.51
N LYS A 253 -69.12 -71.08 -4.68
CA LYS A 253 -70.36 -71.37 -5.43
C LYS A 253 -70.40 -72.80 -5.96
N GLU A 254 -69.27 -73.33 -6.41
CA GLU A 254 -69.16 -74.74 -6.84
C GLU A 254 -69.35 -75.70 -5.67
N GLU A 255 -68.75 -75.42 -4.51
CA GLU A 255 -68.94 -76.17 -3.27
C GLU A 255 -70.41 -76.12 -2.80
N GLU A 256 -71.07 -74.96 -2.87
CA GLU A 256 -72.49 -74.80 -2.52
C GLU A 256 -73.40 -75.57 -3.48
N MET A 257 -73.12 -75.53 -4.79
CA MET A 257 -73.83 -76.32 -5.80
C MET A 257 -73.68 -77.83 -5.55
N GLN A 258 -72.48 -78.31 -5.23
CA GLN A 258 -72.24 -79.72 -4.89
C GLN A 258 -73.00 -80.14 -3.63
N ALA A 259 -72.92 -79.35 -2.56
CA ALA A 259 -73.66 -79.60 -1.32
C ALA A 259 -75.19 -79.62 -1.56
N GLN A 260 -75.70 -78.77 -2.46
CA GLN A 260 -77.11 -78.75 -2.81
C GLN A 260 -77.54 -79.99 -3.62
N ILE A 261 -76.67 -80.52 -4.49
CA ILE A 261 -76.89 -81.79 -5.20
C ILE A 261 -76.89 -82.96 -4.21
N GLU A 262 -75.92 -83.04 -3.31
CA GLU A 262 -75.83 -84.08 -2.28
C GLU A 262 -77.05 -84.08 -1.37
N LYS A 263 -77.51 -82.91 -0.91
CA LYS A 263 -78.73 -82.77 -0.11
C LYS A 263 -79.98 -83.28 -0.86
N LYS A 264 -80.09 -83.00 -2.16
CA LYS A 264 -81.19 -83.53 -3.00
C LYS A 264 -81.10 -85.05 -3.15
N LEU A 265 -79.90 -85.61 -3.25
CA LEU A 265 -79.67 -87.06 -3.34
C LEU A 265 -80.02 -87.77 -2.03
N GLN A 266 -79.60 -87.21 -0.89
CA GLN A 266 -79.94 -87.71 0.45
C GLN A 266 -81.45 -87.62 0.72
N ALA A 267 -82.11 -86.55 0.28
CA ALA A 267 -83.56 -86.42 0.39
C ALA A 267 -84.31 -87.48 -0.45
N LYS A 268 -83.83 -87.80 -1.65
CA LYS A 268 -84.39 -88.88 -2.48
C LYS A 268 -84.21 -90.25 -1.84
N PHE A 269 -83.01 -90.54 -1.31
CA PHE A 269 -82.74 -91.80 -0.59
C PHE A 269 -83.66 -91.97 0.62
N LEU A 270 -83.82 -90.92 1.44
CA LEU A 270 -84.72 -90.93 2.59
C LEU A 270 -86.19 -91.13 2.18
N MET A 271 -86.59 -90.57 1.04
CA MET A 271 -87.96 -90.70 0.52
C MET A 271 -88.25 -92.11 -0.02
N GLU A 272 -87.27 -92.79 -0.64
CA GLU A 272 -87.38 -94.21 -1.01
C GLU A 272 -87.42 -95.13 0.23
N GLU A 273 -86.63 -94.84 1.27
CA GLU A 273 -86.63 -95.60 2.52
C GLU A 273 -87.99 -95.48 3.25
N VAL A 274 -88.57 -94.28 3.29
CA VAL A 274 -89.93 -94.08 3.83
C VAL A 274 -90.99 -94.79 2.97
N ALA A 275 -90.85 -94.80 1.65
CA ALA A 275 -91.80 -95.48 0.76
C ALA A 275 -91.77 -97.01 0.94
N THR A 276 -90.58 -97.60 1.10
CA THR A 276 -90.42 -99.03 1.37
C THR A 276 -91.00 -99.41 2.73
N ALA A 277 -90.70 -98.65 3.79
CA ALA A 277 -91.26 -98.86 5.13
C ALA A 277 -92.80 -98.73 5.16
N ASN A 278 -93.36 -97.80 4.37
CA ASN A 278 -94.82 -97.64 4.25
C ASN A 278 -95.44 -98.84 3.50
N SER A 279 -94.80 -99.33 2.44
CA SER A 279 -95.27 -100.52 1.71
C SER A 279 -95.27 -101.80 2.58
N GLU A 280 -94.29 -101.94 3.47
CA GLU A 280 -94.24 -103.04 4.44
C GLU A 280 -95.31 -102.93 5.53
N GLN A 281 -95.58 -101.70 5.99
CA GLN A 281 -96.67 -101.40 6.93
C GLN A 281 -98.04 -101.76 6.33
N ILE A 282 -98.27 -101.45 5.05
CA ILE A 282 -99.53 -101.79 4.34
C ILE A 282 -99.68 -103.31 4.24
N ARG A 283 -98.63 -104.03 3.83
CA ARG A 283 -98.66 -105.52 3.76
C ARG A 283 -98.93 -106.17 5.12
N ARG A 284 -98.34 -105.66 6.20
CA ARG A 284 -98.61 -106.15 7.57
C ARG A 284 -100.05 -105.89 7.99
N LYS A 285 -100.63 -104.73 7.65
CA LYS A 285 -102.04 -104.42 7.93
C LYS A 285 -103.01 -105.30 7.13
N GLU A 286 -102.66 -105.67 5.90
CA GLU A 286 -103.50 -106.53 5.06
C GLU A 286 -103.53 -107.99 5.56
N GLN A 287 -102.41 -108.49 6.08
CA GLN A 287 -102.33 -109.80 6.73
C GLN A 287 -103.14 -109.86 8.04
N MET A 288 -103.21 -108.76 8.79
CA MET A 288 -104.06 -108.65 9.99
C MET A 288 -105.56 -108.63 9.63
N LYS A 289 -105.95 -107.92 8.57
CA LYS A 289 -107.35 -107.86 8.10
C LYS A 289 -107.91 -109.19 7.60
N VAL A 290 -107.06 -110.08 7.08
CA VAL A 290 -107.50 -111.43 6.67
C VAL A 290 -107.79 -112.31 7.89
N ARG A 291 -107.05 -112.13 8.99
CA ARG A 291 -107.31 -112.83 10.26
C ARG A 291 -108.53 -112.28 11.00
N GLU A 292 -108.75 -110.96 10.96
CA GLU A 292 -109.94 -110.32 11.54
C GLU A 292 -111.26 -110.77 10.85
N LYS A 293 -111.26 -110.94 9.52
CA LYS A 293 -112.45 -111.41 8.77
C LYS A 293 -112.90 -112.83 9.13
N GLU A 294 -111.98 -113.70 9.58
CA GLU A 294 -112.30 -115.06 10.00
C GLU A 294 -112.82 -115.12 11.45
N GLU A 295 -112.48 -114.12 12.28
CA GLU A 295 -112.96 -113.97 13.65
C GLU A 295 -114.29 -113.19 13.73
N ASP A 296 -114.52 -112.22 12.83
CA ASP A 296 -115.74 -111.41 12.75
C ASP A 296 -117.00 -112.22 12.34
N LEU A 297 -116.85 -113.28 11.53
CA LEU A 297 -117.96 -114.19 11.18
C LEU A 297 -118.46 -115.00 12.39
N ARG A 298 -117.64 -115.21 13.42
CA ARG A 298 -118.03 -115.88 14.68
C ARG A 298 -118.53 -114.90 15.75
N ILE A 299 -118.24 -113.60 15.61
CA ILE A 299 -118.61 -112.55 16.57
C ILE A 299 -119.94 -111.88 16.18
N ALA A 300 -120.31 -111.88 14.90
CA ALA A 300 -121.58 -111.33 14.40
C ALA A 300 -122.84 -112.04 14.94
N GLU A 301 -122.79 -113.35 15.23
CA GLU A 301 -123.92 -114.11 15.80
C GLU A 301 -124.14 -113.81 17.31
N TYR A 302 -123.16 -113.24 18.00
CA TYR A 302 -123.22 -112.96 19.45
C TYR A 302 -123.46 -111.48 19.79
N LEU A 303 -123.08 -110.55 18.91
CA LEU A 303 -123.19 -109.09 19.17
C LEU A 303 -124.59 -108.51 19.01
N LEU A 304 -125.49 -109.15 18.24
CA LEU A 304 -126.88 -108.67 18.06
C LEU A 304 -127.69 -108.71 19.37
N GLN A 305 -127.24 -109.46 20.38
CA GLN A 305 -127.89 -109.58 21.69
C GLN A 305 -127.29 -108.69 22.80
N LYS A 306 -126.13 -108.04 22.56
CA LYS A 306 -125.38 -107.30 23.62
C LYS A 306 -125.37 -105.78 23.45
N GLU A 307 -125.53 -105.27 22.22
CA GLU A 307 -125.46 -103.81 21.93
C GLU A 307 -126.55 -102.95 22.60
N LEU A 308 -127.64 -103.55 23.09
CA LEU A 308 -128.68 -102.83 23.82
C LEU A 308 -128.30 -102.45 25.27
N ARG A 309 -127.15 -102.91 25.79
CA ARG A 309 -126.71 -102.67 27.18
C ARG A 309 -125.49 -101.77 27.36
N GLU A 310 -124.65 -101.53 26.33
CA GLU A 310 -123.34 -100.87 26.51
C GLU A 310 -123.30 -99.38 26.11
N GLN A 311 -124.37 -98.82 25.55
CA GLN A 311 -124.46 -97.37 25.26
C GLN A 311 -124.43 -96.48 26.52
N ALA A 312 -124.57 -97.05 27.72
CA ALA A 312 -124.55 -96.31 28.99
C ALA A 312 -123.14 -96.10 29.59
N LEU A 313 -122.08 -96.78 29.13
CA LEU A 313 -120.74 -96.74 29.76
C LEU A 313 -119.69 -95.91 28.99
N ALA A 314 -120.01 -95.43 27.78
CA ALA A 314 -119.03 -94.74 26.93
C ALA A 314 -118.65 -93.31 27.40
N ALA A 315 -119.38 -92.74 28.37
CA ALA A 315 -119.08 -91.43 28.93
C ALA A 315 -117.92 -91.43 29.95
N GLU A 316 -117.44 -92.59 30.42
CA GLU A 316 -116.42 -92.63 31.48
C GLU A 316 -114.97 -92.50 30.96
N LYS A 317 -114.74 -92.65 29.65
CA LYS A 317 -113.39 -92.69 29.06
C LYS A 317 -112.73 -91.31 28.87
N GLU A 318 -113.41 -90.21 29.21
CA GLU A 318 -112.84 -88.85 29.22
C GLU A 318 -111.80 -88.59 30.33
N ARG A 319 -111.55 -89.55 31.25
CA ARG A 319 -110.60 -89.34 32.36
C ARG A 319 -109.14 -89.71 32.08
N ILE A 320 -108.81 -90.43 31.01
CA ILE A 320 -107.43 -90.92 30.76
C ILE A 320 -106.57 -89.93 29.94
N ALA A 321 -107.17 -88.89 29.36
CA ALA A 321 -106.46 -87.90 28.54
C ALA A 321 -105.64 -86.86 29.33
N LYS A 322 -105.93 -86.66 30.63
CA LYS A 322 -105.30 -85.61 31.46
C LYS A 322 -103.98 -86.01 32.13
N GLU A 323 -103.53 -87.27 31.96
CA GLU A 323 -102.36 -87.79 32.67
C GLU A 323 -101.03 -87.65 31.90
N LYS A 324 -101.07 -87.38 30.58
CA LYS A 324 -99.87 -87.30 29.72
C LYS A 324 -99.37 -85.89 29.39
N GLU A 325 -100.01 -84.84 29.93
CA GLU A 325 -99.62 -83.44 29.69
C GLU A 325 -98.53 -82.95 30.68
N MET A 326 -98.41 -83.60 31.84
CA MET A 326 -97.53 -83.15 32.93
C MET A 326 -96.06 -83.63 32.81
N GLU A 327 -95.76 -84.59 31.94
CA GLU A 327 -94.39 -85.13 31.83
C GLU A 327 -93.47 -84.29 30.91
N VAL A 328 -94.04 -83.57 29.94
CA VAL A 328 -93.28 -82.76 28.96
C VAL A 328 -92.87 -81.37 29.52
N ALA A 329 -93.55 -80.89 30.57
CA ALA A 329 -93.23 -79.61 31.21
C ALA A 329 -91.96 -79.66 32.10
N ARG A 330 -91.63 -80.82 32.67
CA ARG A 330 -90.53 -80.96 33.65
C ARG A 330 -89.14 -80.94 33.01
N LEU A 331 -89.00 -81.38 31.76
CA LEU A 331 -87.71 -81.43 31.04
C LEU A 331 -87.29 -80.08 30.43
N ARG A 332 -88.24 -79.15 30.20
CA ARG A 332 -87.93 -77.78 29.74
C ARG A 332 -87.45 -76.85 30.87
N ALA A 333 -88.02 -76.98 32.07
CA ALA A 333 -87.67 -76.15 33.23
C ALA A 333 -86.23 -76.39 33.76
N MET A 334 -85.64 -77.57 33.51
CA MET A 334 -84.27 -77.88 33.94
C MET A 334 -83.19 -77.31 32.99
N GLN A 335 -83.54 -77.11 31.70
CA GLN A 335 -82.63 -76.53 30.70
C GLN A 335 -82.61 -75.00 30.77
N GLU A 336 -83.74 -74.36 31.09
CA GLU A 336 -83.85 -72.89 31.27
C GLU A 336 -82.95 -72.37 32.39
N ARG A 337 -82.87 -73.07 33.54
CA ARG A 337 -81.96 -72.73 34.65
C ARG A 337 -80.46 -72.87 34.34
N ALA A 338 -80.09 -73.68 33.34
CA ALA A 338 -78.69 -73.80 32.92
C ALA A 338 -78.28 -72.65 31.98
N ALA A 339 -79.22 -72.16 31.16
CA ALA A 339 -79.03 -71.00 30.30
C ALA A 339 -78.93 -69.69 31.11
N ASP A 340 -79.72 -69.53 32.18
CA ASP A 340 -79.66 -68.35 33.06
C ASP A 340 -78.31 -68.19 33.76
N LYS A 341 -77.67 -69.31 34.17
CA LYS A 341 -76.32 -69.27 34.78
C LYS A 341 -75.21 -68.87 33.80
N GLN A 342 -75.37 -69.16 32.50
CA GLN A 342 -74.45 -68.69 31.47
C GLN A 342 -74.68 -67.21 31.11
N ALA A 343 -75.93 -66.74 31.13
CA ALA A 343 -76.27 -65.34 30.95
C ALA A 343 -75.68 -64.43 32.05
N GLU A 344 -75.69 -64.87 33.32
CA GLU A 344 -75.07 -64.13 34.43
C GLU A 344 -73.53 -64.06 34.31
N LEU A 345 -72.88 -65.12 33.80
CA LEU A 345 -71.43 -65.14 33.57
C LEU A 345 -71.03 -64.25 32.38
N ASP A 346 -71.84 -64.19 31.33
CA ASP A 346 -71.63 -63.31 30.19
C ASP A 346 -71.89 -61.84 30.52
N GLU A 347 -72.84 -61.53 31.42
CA GLU A 347 -73.02 -60.16 31.92
C GLU A 347 -71.81 -59.69 32.76
N LEU A 348 -71.26 -60.54 33.62
CA LEU A 348 -70.01 -60.26 34.34
C LEU A 348 -68.80 -60.09 33.41
N ARG A 349 -68.74 -60.86 32.32
CA ARG A 349 -67.68 -60.72 31.30
C ARG A 349 -67.84 -59.42 30.49
N ALA A 350 -69.06 -59.04 30.14
CA ALA A 350 -69.37 -57.79 29.45
C ALA A 350 -69.02 -56.57 30.31
N ARG A 351 -69.36 -56.57 31.61
CA ARG A 351 -68.98 -55.48 32.54
C ARG A 351 -67.46 -55.36 32.69
N ARG A 352 -66.73 -56.47 32.83
CA ARG A 352 -65.25 -56.45 32.88
C ARG A 352 -64.62 -55.95 31.58
N TYR A 353 -65.19 -56.29 30.43
CA TYR A 353 -64.71 -55.82 29.13
C TYR A 353 -64.98 -54.32 28.94
N GLN A 354 -66.16 -53.84 29.33
CA GLN A 354 -66.50 -52.42 29.32
C GLN A 354 -65.58 -51.61 30.23
N GLU A 355 -65.34 -52.06 31.48
CA GLU A 355 -64.42 -51.39 32.39
C GLU A 355 -62.96 -51.43 31.90
N ALA A 356 -62.51 -52.54 31.29
CA ALA A 356 -61.17 -52.64 30.71
C ALA A 356 -61.00 -51.68 29.53
N LYS A 357 -62.01 -51.58 28.65
CA LYS A 357 -62.03 -50.61 27.55
C LYS A 357 -62.09 -49.18 28.04
N GLU A 358 -62.85 -48.90 29.09
CA GLU A 358 -62.93 -47.56 29.68
C GLU A 358 -61.60 -47.16 30.34
N ARG A 359 -60.91 -48.10 31.01
CA ARG A 359 -59.56 -47.88 31.55
C ARG A 359 -58.53 -47.65 30.44
N GLU A 360 -58.56 -48.45 29.38
CA GLU A 360 -57.71 -48.28 28.20
C GLU A 360 -57.95 -46.91 27.53
N TRP A 361 -59.22 -46.50 27.40
CA TRP A 361 -59.60 -45.22 26.83
C TRP A 361 -59.14 -44.05 27.71
N ARG A 362 -59.35 -44.10 29.03
CA ARG A 362 -58.85 -43.09 29.98
C ARG A 362 -57.32 -43.00 29.99
N GLN A 363 -56.61 -44.12 29.84
CA GLN A 363 -55.15 -44.13 29.71
C GLN A 363 -54.68 -43.52 28.40
N LYS A 364 -55.36 -43.81 27.28
CA LYS A 364 -55.06 -43.21 25.97
C LYS A 364 -55.31 -41.70 25.96
N GLU A 365 -56.41 -41.24 26.53
CA GLU A 365 -56.71 -39.80 26.68
C GLU A 365 -55.67 -39.10 27.56
N ARG A 366 -55.29 -39.68 28.71
CA ARG A 366 -54.23 -39.12 29.56
C ARG A 366 -52.89 -39.06 28.83
N ALA A 367 -52.48 -40.14 28.17
CA ALA A 367 -51.23 -40.17 27.42
C ALA A 367 -51.23 -39.18 26.24
N TYR A 368 -52.38 -38.98 25.59
CA TYR A 368 -52.53 -37.97 24.53
C TYR A 368 -52.44 -36.55 25.09
N ALA A 369 -53.12 -36.25 26.19
CA ALA A 369 -53.05 -34.96 26.88
C ALA A 369 -51.63 -34.66 27.39
N GLU A 370 -50.93 -35.64 27.97
CA GLU A 370 -49.54 -35.52 28.41
C GLU A 370 -48.59 -35.25 27.22
N ARG A 371 -48.78 -35.95 26.09
CA ARG A 371 -47.99 -35.69 24.86
C ARG A 371 -48.24 -34.30 24.31
N GLN A 372 -49.49 -33.83 24.29
CA GLN A 372 -49.81 -32.47 23.86
C GLN A 372 -49.20 -31.43 24.80
N ALA A 373 -49.28 -31.63 26.11
CA ALA A 373 -48.67 -30.76 27.10
C ALA A 373 -47.14 -30.71 26.96
N ALA A 374 -46.50 -31.87 26.79
CA ALA A 374 -45.06 -31.97 26.56
C ALA A 374 -44.62 -31.25 25.27
N MET A 375 -45.34 -31.45 24.17
CA MET A 375 -45.07 -30.78 22.90
C MET A 375 -45.24 -29.25 23.00
N GLN A 376 -46.25 -28.78 23.73
CA GLN A 376 -46.45 -27.35 23.98
C GLN A 376 -45.34 -26.75 24.85
N GLN A 377 -44.90 -27.48 25.89
CA GLN A 377 -43.77 -27.06 26.74
C GLN A 377 -42.46 -27.01 25.95
N GLU A 378 -42.19 -28.01 25.11
CA GLU A 378 -41.01 -28.03 24.24
C GLU A 378 -41.03 -26.86 23.24
N LEU A 379 -42.19 -26.60 22.60
CA LEU A 379 -42.34 -25.43 21.72
C LEU A 379 -42.17 -24.10 22.47
N ALA A 380 -42.65 -23.99 23.70
CA ALA A 380 -42.47 -22.81 24.52
C ALA A 380 -40.99 -22.60 24.87
N GLN A 381 -40.28 -23.67 25.28
CA GLN A 381 -38.84 -23.65 25.55
C GLN A 381 -38.01 -23.32 24.30
N ALA A 382 -38.38 -23.88 23.14
CA ALA A 382 -37.73 -23.57 21.88
C ALA A 382 -37.93 -22.09 21.48
N ARG A 383 -39.14 -21.53 21.69
CA ARG A 383 -39.43 -20.11 21.45
C ARG A 383 -38.61 -19.20 22.38
N THR A 384 -38.54 -19.50 23.66
CA THR A 384 -37.76 -18.69 24.61
C THR A 384 -36.26 -18.80 24.35
N ALA A 385 -35.75 -19.99 24.01
CA ALA A 385 -34.36 -20.18 23.60
C ALA A 385 -34.03 -19.41 22.30
N GLN A 386 -34.92 -19.45 21.30
CA GLN A 386 -34.75 -18.68 20.06
C GLN A 386 -34.76 -17.17 20.33
N GLN A 387 -35.68 -16.68 21.18
CA GLN A 387 -35.72 -15.28 21.58
C GLN A 387 -34.44 -14.87 22.30
N ALA A 388 -33.97 -15.67 23.26
CA ALA A 388 -32.72 -15.41 23.98
C ALA A 388 -31.50 -15.40 23.04
N ALA A 389 -31.43 -16.33 22.09
CA ALA A 389 -30.36 -16.37 21.08
C ALA A 389 -30.38 -15.11 20.19
N LYS A 390 -31.57 -14.68 19.73
CA LYS A 390 -31.72 -13.43 18.96
C LYS A 390 -31.33 -12.20 19.77
N ILE A 391 -31.68 -12.14 21.06
CA ILE A 391 -31.29 -11.04 21.95
C ILE A 391 -29.77 -11.02 22.13
N LYS A 392 -29.13 -12.19 22.36
CA LYS A 392 -27.67 -12.29 22.46
C LYS A 392 -26.97 -11.85 21.19
N GLN A 393 -27.41 -12.33 20.02
CA GLN A 393 -26.84 -11.90 18.74
C GLN A 393 -26.99 -10.40 18.51
N ARG A 394 -28.16 -9.81 18.83
CA ARG A 394 -28.33 -8.35 18.75
C ARG A 394 -27.41 -7.60 19.71
N ALA A 395 -27.21 -8.11 20.93
CA ALA A 395 -26.31 -7.50 21.91
C ALA A 395 -24.84 -7.61 21.48
N GLU A 396 -24.43 -8.73 20.87
CA GLU A 396 -23.09 -8.92 20.31
C GLU A 396 -22.84 -7.98 19.13
N MET A 397 -23.80 -7.87 18.21
CA MET A 397 -23.72 -6.90 17.10
C MET A 397 -23.64 -5.46 17.60
N ALA A 398 -24.45 -5.09 18.59
CA ALA A 398 -24.41 -3.75 19.18
C ALA A 398 -23.06 -3.45 19.87
N LYS A 399 -22.45 -4.45 20.53
CA LYS A 399 -21.09 -4.32 21.09
C LYS A 399 -20.05 -4.16 19.99
N LEU A 400 -20.13 -4.96 18.93
CA LEU A 400 -19.20 -4.88 17.80
C LEU A 400 -19.27 -3.50 17.13
N GLU A 401 -20.48 -3.01 16.86
CA GLU A 401 -20.72 -1.66 16.31
C GLU A 401 -20.18 -0.58 17.25
N HIS A 402 -20.38 -0.72 18.57
CA HIS A 402 -19.83 0.20 19.56
C HIS A 402 -18.29 0.20 19.56
N ASP A 403 -17.66 -0.97 19.55
CA ASP A 403 -16.19 -1.10 19.55
C ASP A 403 -15.58 -0.58 18.23
N GLU A 404 -16.27 -0.77 17.10
CA GLU A 404 -15.89 -0.15 15.81
C GLU A 404 -16.04 1.36 15.86
N PHE A 405 -17.15 1.87 16.39
CA PHE A 405 -17.37 3.30 16.57
C PHE A 405 -16.29 3.94 17.46
N MET A 406 -15.96 3.31 18.59
CA MET A 406 -14.90 3.80 19.48
C MET A 406 -13.53 3.80 18.81
N ARG A 407 -13.20 2.75 18.03
CA ARG A 407 -11.95 2.73 17.23
C ARG A 407 -11.90 3.87 16.21
N VAL A 408 -13.00 4.14 15.52
CA VAL A 408 -13.08 5.27 14.57
C VAL A 408 -12.91 6.60 15.31
N LEU A 409 -13.52 6.74 16.49
CA LEU A 409 -13.41 7.93 17.31
C LEU A 409 -11.97 8.16 17.81
N ASP A 410 -11.27 7.11 18.22
CA ASP A 410 -9.87 7.16 18.62
C ASP A 410 -8.95 7.58 17.47
N VAL A 411 -9.16 7.02 16.26
CA VAL A 411 -8.41 7.41 15.06
C VAL A 411 -8.69 8.88 14.70
N ASN A 412 -9.94 9.32 14.78
CA ASN A 412 -10.29 10.72 14.53
C ASN A 412 -9.65 11.66 15.55
N ARG A 413 -9.64 11.27 16.83
CA ARG A 413 -8.99 12.03 17.91
C ARG A 413 -7.47 12.08 17.73
N GLN A 414 -6.86 11.00 17.26
CA GLN A 414 -5.43 10.97 16.91
C GLN A 414 -5.12 11.92 15.75
N LYS A 415 -5.91 11.89 14.67
CA LYS A 415 -5.76 12.82 13.55
C LYS A 415 -5.92 14.28 13.97
N GLU A 416 -6.91 14.59 14.80
CA GLU A 416 -7.11 15.95 15.33
C GLU A 416 -5.90 16.40 16.15
N TYR A 417 -5.29 15.50 16.93
CA TYR A 417 -4.07 15.78 17.67
C TYR A 417 -2.85 15.98 16.75
N GLU A 418 -2.70 15.15 15.71
CA GLU A 418 -1.65 15.30 14.70
C GLU A 418 -1.78 16.62 13.93
N ASP A 419 -2.98 17.00 13.52
CA ASP A 419 -3.28 18.27 12.86
C ASP A 419 -2.92 19.44 13.77
N LEU A 420 -3.29 19.38 15.06
CA LEU A 420 -2.90 20.39 16.04
C LEU A 420 -1.38 20.47 16.16
N GLN A 421 -0.67 19.35 16.23
CA GLN A 421 0.80 19.34 16.27
C GLN A 421 1.40 19.95 14.99
N GLN A 422 0.85 19.66 13.81
CA GLN A 422 1.31 20.27 12.56
C GLN A 422 1.10 21.78 12.56
N THR A 423 -0.05 22.26 13.04
CA THR A 423 -0.30 23.71 13.15
C THR A 423 0.65 24.39 14.13
N VAL A 424 0.91 23.78 15.29
CA VAL A 424 1.89 24.28 16.26
C VAL A 424 3.30 24.29 15.65
N ASN A 425 3.72 23.22 14.98
CA ASN A 425 5.02 23.15 14.31
C ASN A 425 5.14 24.24 13.23
N ALA A 426 4.11 24.43 12.41
CA ALA A 426 4.08 25.51 11.42
C ALA A 426 4.14 26.91 12.07
N MET A 427 3.41 27.13 13.17
CA MET A 427 3.50 28.38 13.94
C MET A 427 4.90 28.61 14.51
N THR A 428 5.53 27.58 15.09
CA THR A 428 6.89 27.70 15.63
C THR A 428 7.92 27.96 14.53
N LEU A 429 7.79 27.32 13.36
CA LEU A 429 8.67 27.54 12.22
C LEU A 429 8.52 28.99 11.70
N ASN A 430 7.29 29.47 11.58
CA ASN A 430 7.02 30.86 11.19
C ASN A 430 7.54 31.86 12.22
N ALA A 431 7.44 31.55 13.51
CA ALA A 431 7.97 32.39 14.58
C ALA A 431 9.51 32.47 14.51
N ARG A 432 10.20 31.33 14.32
CA ARG A 432 11.65 31.28 14.12
C ARG A 432 12.07 32.05 12.86
N TYR A 433 11.39 31.83 11.75
CA TYR A 433 11.65 32.56 10.51
C TYR A 433 11.47 34.08 10.69
N LYS A 434 10.43 34.50 11.41
CA LYS A 434 10.23 35.92 11.75
C LYS A 434 11.37 36.46 12.61
N GLU A 435 11.84 35.71 13.60
CA GLU A 435 12.95 36.09 14.46
C GLU A 435 14.26 36.24 13.66
N GLU A 436 14.57 35.27 12.78
CA GLU A 436 15.71 35.33 11.88
C GLU A 436 15.65 36.53 10.92
N LEU A 437 14.46 36.81 10.35
CA LEU A 437 14.25 37.96 9.48
C LEU A 437 14.45 39.28 10.22
N LEU A 438 13.91 39.40 11.45
CA LEU A 438 14.10 40.59 12.28
C LEU A 438 15.58 40.78 12.65
N SER A 439 16.28 39.69 13.01
CA SER A 439 17.72 39.70 13.26
C SER A 439 18.52 40.15 12.03
N GLN A 440 18.16 39.67 10.84
CA GLN A 440 18.79 40.06 9.58
C GLN A 440 18.54 41.53 9.25
N ILE A 441 17.31 42.03 9.46
CA ILE A 441 16.97 43.45 9.28
C ILE A 441 17.79 44.31 10.25
N GLN A 442 17.87 43.92 11.52
CA GLN A 442 18.66 44.62 12.53
C GLN A 442 20.14 44.63 12.16
N ALA A 443 20.70 43.50 11.74
CA ALA A 443 22.11 43.39 11.31
C ALA A 443 22.41 44.28 10.09
N ASN A 444 21.48 44.37 9.14
CA ASN A 444 21.60 45.26 7.98
C ASN A 444 21.48 46.74 8.36
N GLU A 445 20.58 47.09 9.29
CA GLU A 445 20.44 48.46 9.80
C GLU A 445 21.71 48.89 10.55
N GLU A 446 22.23 48.03 11.42
CA GLU A 446 23.50 48.16 12.14
C GLU A 446 24.67 48.37 11.18
N ARG A 447 24.76 47.54 10.13
CA ARG A 447 25.77 47.69 9.08
C ARG A 447 25.66 49.04 8.37
N ARG A 448 24.45 49.46 8.00
CA ARG A 448 24.21 50.75 7.35
C ARG A 448 24.55 51.94 8.25
N LYS A 449 24.27 51.84 9.56
CA LYS A 449 24.67 52.83 10.56
C LYS A 449 26.19 52.91 10.68
N ARG A 450 26.89 51.76 10.75
CA ARG A 450 28.36 51.69 10.78
C ARG A 450 28.99 52.26 9.52
N GLU A 451 28.49 51.93 8.34
CA GLU A 451 28.97 52.49 7.07
C GLU A 451 28.77 54.02 7.02
N ARG A 452 27.61 54.51 7.50
CA ARG A 452 27.35 55.96 7.60
C ARG A 452 28.28 56.64 8.62
N GLN A 453 28.52 56.03 9.78
CA GLN A 453 29.46 56.54 10.77
C GLN A 453 30.88 56.57 10.22
N ALA A 454 31.34 55.50 9.58
CA ALA A 454 32.65 55.44 8.94
C ALA A 454 32.82 56.54 7.87
N TYR A 455 31.79 56.78 7.05
CA TYR A 455 31.81 57.87 6.07
C TYR A 455 31.89 59.27 6.72
N LEU A 456 31.13 59.49 7.79
CA LEU A 456 31.17 60.76 8.53
C LEU A 456 32.50 60.96 9.27
N GLU A 457 33.06 59.89 9.84
CA GLU A 457 34.38 59.89 10.47
C GLU A 457 35.49 60.14 9.46
N GLU A 458 35.42 59.56 8.27
CA GLU A 458 36.35 59.84 7.17
C GLU A 458 36.29 61.30 6.75
N GLY A 459 35.08 61.86 6.62
CA GLY A 459 34.88 63.29 6.39
C GLY A 459 35.34 64.20 7.54
N ALA A 460 35.28 63.72 8.79
CA ALA A 460 35.82 64.44 9.95
C ALA A 460 37.36 64.40 9.95
N ARG A 461 37.96 63.23 9.68
CA ARG A 461 39.43 63.07 9.56
C ARG A 461 40.00 63.90 8.42
N LEU A 462 39.30 63.99 7.29
CA LEU A 462 39.73 64.84 6.17
C LEU A 462 39.74 66.33 6.56
N ARG A 463 38.71 66.79 7.30
CA ARG A 463 38.66 68.16 7.83
C ARG A 463 39.74 68.41 8.89
N GLU A 464 39.98 67.46 9.78
CA GLU A 464 41.05 67.53 10.77
C GLU A 464 42.44 67.57 10.11
N ALA A 465 42.66 66.77 9.07
CA ALA A 465 43.90 66.78 8.29
C ALA A 465 44.11 68.13 7.59
N ALA A 466 43.06 68.70 6.97
CA ALA A 466 43.11 70.02 6.36
C ALA A 466 43.38 71.13 7.39
N GLU A 467 42.76 71.10 8.57
CA GLU A 467 43.05 72.08 9.62
C GLU A 467 44.47 71.92 10.19
N LYS A 468 44.99 70.69 10.35
CA LYS A 468 46.40 70.46 10.72
C LYS A 468 47.35 71.01 9.67
N GLU A 469 47.07 70.81 8.39
CA GLU A 469 47.86 71.35 7.28
C GLU A 469 47.84 72.88 7.29
N LYS A 470 46.67 73.48 7.54
CA LYS A 470 46.53 74.94 7.70
C LYS A 470 47.36 75.48 8.85
N GLN A 471 47.30 74.83 10.01
CA GLN A 471 48.08 75.22 11.18
C GLN A 471 49.58 75.09 10.92
N LEU A 472 50.00 74.02 10.25
CA LEU A 472 51.40 73.84 9.85
C LEU A 472 51.87 74.96 8.92
N LEU A 473 51.06 75.33 7.91
CA LEU A 473 51.39 76.42 7.00
C LEU A 473 51.40 77.80 7.70
N LEU A 474 50.54 78.03 8.69
CA LEU A 474 50.57 79.22 9.54
C LEU A 474 51.84 79.28 10.40
N GLN A 475 52.23 78.16 11.01
CA GLN A 475 53.49 78.08 11.79
C GLN A 475 54.71 78.32 10.90
N ILE A 476 54.73 77.76 9.68
CA ILE A 476 55.80 78.02 8.70
C ILE A 476 55.82 79.49 8.30
N LYS A 477 54.66 80.12 8.09
CA LYS A 477 54.53 81.54 7.77
C LYS A 477 55.07 82.41 8.92
N GLU A 478 54.71 82.12 10.16
CA GLU A 478 55.25 82.83 11.34
C GLU A 478 56.75 82.66 11.47
N ARG A 479 57.27 81.44 11.28
CA ARG A 479 58.71 81.18 11.29
C ARG A 479 59.45 82.00 10.22
N LYS A 480 58.92 82.05 8.99
CA LYS A 480 59.50 82.84 7.90
C LYS A 480 59.39 84.35 8.15
N LEU A 481 58.30 84.82 8.76
CA LEU A 481 58.20 86.23 9.18
C LEU A 481 59.22 86.57 10.27
N GLY A 482 59.47 85.67 11.22
CA GLY A 482 60.53 85.79 12.23
C GLY A 482 61.94 85.80 11.61
N GLU A 483 62.18 84.96 10.60
CA GLU A 483 63.43 84.95 9.84
C GLU A 483 63.65 86.30 9.11
N LEU A 484 62.62 86.82 8.44
CA LEU A 484 62.66 88.15 7.81
C LEU A 484 62.79 89.30 8.83
N GLN A 485 62.39 89.08 10.08
CA GLN A 485 62.65 89.99 11.20
C GLN A 485 64.11 89.98 11.61
N SER A 486 64.69 88.79 11.81
CA SER A 486 66.11 88.64 12.13
C SER A 486 67.04 89.13 11.01
N ALA A 487 66.61 89.03 9.75
CA ALA A 487 67.34 89.52 8.58
C ALA A 487 67.24 91.06 8.38
N GLY A 488 66.52 91.78 9.25
CA GLY A 488 66.48 93.25 9.23
C GLY A 488 65.59 93.89 8.15
N VAL A 489 64.68 93.13 7.53
CA VAL A 489 63.85 93.64 6.42
C VAL A 489 62.80 94.66 6.94
N PRO A 490 62.69 95.89 6.39
CA PRO A 490 61.73 96.88 6.88
C PRO A 490 60.25 96.43 6.84
N GLY A 491 59.45 96.91 7.80
CA GLY A 491 58.03 96.55 8.01
C GLY A 491 57.14 96.66 6.77
N LYS A 492 57.42 97.61 5.88
CA LYS A 492 56.67 97.86 4.65
C LYS A 492 56.65 96.65 3.70
N TYR A 493 57.73 95.87 3.65
CA TYR A 493 57.90 94.77 2.70
C TYR A 493 57.48 93.40 3.26
N ARG A 494 57.21 93.30 4.56
CA ARG A 494 56.71 92.08 5.22
C ARG A 494 55.19 92.03 5.35
N ALA A 495 54.52 93.18 5.21
CA ALA A 495 53.08 93.33 5.38
C ALA A 495 52.25 92.50 4.39
N GLU A 496 52.76 92.24 3.18
CA GLU A 496 52.06 91.41 2.19
C GLU A 496 52.09 89.92 2.56
N LEU A 497 53.25 89.41 2.98
CA LEU A 497 53.37 88.03 3.46
C LEU A 497 52.55 87.82 4.74
N GLU A 498 52.55 88.80 5.65
CA GLU A 498 51.73 88.80 6.86
C GLU A 498 50.22 88.77 6.56
N LYS A 499 49.77 89.47 5.51
CA LYS A 499 48.36 89.50 5.10
C LYS A 499 47.96 88.34 4.17
N MET A 500 48.91 87.53 3.71
CA MET A 500 48.63 86.39 2.83
C MET A 500 47.73 85.38 3.55
N LYS A 501 46.51 85.17 3.03
CA LYS A 501 45.56 84.17 3.52
C LYS A 501 45.88 82.81 2.90
N ILE A 502 46.03 81.81 3.76
CA ILE A 502 46.26 80.43 3.35
C ILE A 502 44.90 79.84 2.97
N LYS A 503 44.76 79.40 1.72
CA LYS A 503 43.58 78.70 1.20
C LYS A 503 43.93 77.22 1.05
N ILE A 504 43.03 76.34 1.50
CA ILE A 504 43.09 74.88 1.32
C ILE A 504 41.89 74.46 0.49
#